data_AF-A0AAU2BYN2-F1
#
_entry.id   AF-A0AAU2BYN2-F1
#
_cell.length_a   1.000
_cell.length_b   1.000
_cell.length_c   1.000
_cell.angle_alpha   90.00
_cell.angle_beta   90.00
_cell.angle_gamma   90.00
#
_symmetry.space_group_name_H-M   'P 1'
#
loop_
_entity.id
_entity.type
_entity.pdbx_description
1 polymer ?
#
loop_
_entity_poly.entity_id
_entity_poly.type
_entity_poly.pdbx_seq_one_letter_code
_entity_poly.pdbx_strand_id
1 'polypeptide(L)'
;MGNVGRGLALAALLTGLTTGCAAEEAEPDGASGATGASAKTTAKVAQRGGSIGASGSACELPVTFDIAEFWKAEAVDAEEATGATGDLADLADAFLRQGPVTMACEVDAKPAGKIGFLRVWTGEPGDTDARAVLEDFVAAERGASGARYSTVKAGDITGTEVEYVTTSELLEETKKEHALAVTTPEGPVVLHLGGMDTAEHEAMLPAYELAKSTLHTTAG
;
A
#
# COMPACT_ATOMS: atom_id res chain seq x y z
N MET A 1 -30.27 0.59 -53.61
CA MET A 1 -30.24 -0.81 -53.14
C MET A 1 -29.14 -0.94 -52.10
N GLY A 2 -29.42 -1.59 -50.97
CA GLY A 2 -28.48 -1.88 -49.89
C GLY A 2 -29.17 -2.84 -48.93
N ASN A 3 -28.62 -4.03 -48.72
CA ASN A 3 -29.41 -5.18 -48.27
C ASN A 3 -29.64 -5.25 -46.75
N VAL A 4 -30.82 -5.76 -46.41
CA VAL A 4 -31.17 -6.26 -45.07
C VAL A 4 -30.51 -7.63 -44.86
N GLY A 5 -29.97 -7.87 -43.67
CA GLY A 5 -29.48 -9.18 -43.23
C GLY A 5 -29.82 -9.43 -41.76
N ARG A 6 -30.97 -10.07 -41.49
CA ARG A 6 -31.36 -10.52 -40.14
C ARG A 6 -30.55 -11.77 -39.76
N GLY A 7 -30.13 -11.86 -38.51
CA GLY A 7 -29.58 -13.11 -37.95
C GLY A 7 -30.66 -14.13 -37.59
N LEU A 8 -30.25 -15.38 -37.40
CA LEU A 8 -31.01 -16.40 -36.67
C LEU A 8 -30.06 -17.49 -36.14
N ALA A 9 -30.47 -18.12 -35.04
CA ALA A 9 -29.65 -19.01 -34.22
C ALA A 9 -29.50 -20.44 -34.78
N LEU A 10 -28.60 -21.23 -34.19
CA LEU A 10 -28.95 -22.54 -33.59
C LEU A 10 -27.78 -23.09 -32.74
N ALA A 11 -28.10 -24.02 -31.84
CA ALA A 11 -27.21 -24.48 -30.77
C ALA A 11 -27.00 -26.01 -30.79
N ALA A 12 -25.99 -26.44 -30.00
CA ALA A 12 -25.74 -27.79 -29.49
C ALA A 12 -25.33 -28.90 -30.48
N LEU A 13 -24.27 -29.65 -30.13
CA LEU A 13 -24.42 -30.99 -29.52
C LEU A 13 -23.06 -31.56 -29.06
N LEU A 14 -23.05 -32.20 -27.89
CA LEU A 14 -21.93 -32.97 -27.34
C LEU A 14 -22.08 -34.45 -27.73
N THR A 15 -21.02 -35.10 -28.22
CA THR A 15 -20.76 -36.54 -28.02
C THR A 15 -19.32 -36.89 -28.43
N GLY A 16 -18.62 -37.68 -27.60
CA GLY A 16 -17.32 -38.27 -27.92
C GLY A 16 -16.88 -39.23 -26.80
N LEU A 17 -17.22 -40.51 -26.93
CA LEU A 17 -16.83 -41.61 -26.01
C LEU A 17 -15.84 -42.57 -26.71
N THR A 18 -15.28 -43.51 -25.92
CA THR A 18 -14.28 -44.56 -26.27
C THR A 18 -12.84 -44.04 -26.40
N THR A 19 -11.77 -44.73 -25.96
CA THR A 19 -11.53 -46.09 -25.38
C THR A 19 -10.80 -45.97 -24.01
N GLY A 20 -10.42 -47.02 -23.24
CA GLY A 20 -10.72 -48.47 -23.27
C GLY A 20 -9.49 -49.37 -22.94
N CYS A 21 -9.58 -50.20 -21.88
CA CYS A 21 -8.54 -51.12 -21.33
C CYS A 21 -7.29 -50.45 -20.70
N ALA A 22 -6.61 -51.04 -19.69
CA ALA A 22 -6.80 -52.29 -18.94
C ALA A 22 -6.42 -52.09 -17.44
N ALA A 23 -6.69 -53.07 -16.59
CA ALA A 23 -6.34 -53.04 -15.17
C ALA A 23 -4.99 -53.72 -14.90
N GLU A 24 -4.17 -53.12 -14.03
CA GLU A 24 -3.08 -53.79 -13.33
C GLU A 24 -2.90 -53.13 -11.95
N GLU A 25 -2.91 -53.94 -10.89
CA GLU A 25 -2.68 -53.48 -9.52
C GLU A 25 -1.17 -53.39 -9.25
N ALA A 26 -0.69 -52.22 -8.83
CA ALA A 26 0.64 -52.06 -8.26
C ALA A 26 0.69 -50.83 -7.34
N GLU A 27 0.58 -51.05 -6.04
CA GLU A 27 1.18 -50.11 -5.08
C GLU A 27 2.70 -50.36 -5.04
N PRO A 28 3.49 -49.27 -5.04
CA PRO A 28 4.65 -49.27 -4.18
C PRO A 28 4.73 -47.99 -3.33
N ASP A 29 4.97 -48.19 -2.03
CA ASP A 29 5.54 -47.18 -1.15
C ASP A 29 6.79 -46.56 -1.81
N GLY A 30 6.83 -45.23 -1.88
CA GLY A 30 7.86 -44.53 -2.65
C GLY A 30 7.92 -43.03 -2.33
N ALA A 31 8.39 -42.69 -1.13
CA ALA A 31 8.66 -41.30 -0.79
C ALA A 31 9.68 -40.68 -1.77
N SER A 32 9.27 -39.68 -2.54
CA SER A 32 10.17 -38.78 -3.26
C SER A 32 9.68 -37.36 -3.07
N GLY A 33 10.49 -36.57 -2.37
CA GLY A 33 10.11 -35.23 -1.95
C GLY A 33 10.00 -34.28 -3.15
N ALA A 34 8.78 -33.90 -3.51
CA ALA A 34 8.56 -32.65 -4.22
C ALA A 34 8.86 -31.50 -3.25
N THR A 35 10.12 -31.04 -3.24
CA THR A 35 10.46 -29.73 -2.70
C THR A 35 9.68 -28.68 -3.49
N GLY A 36 8.52 -28.30 -2.94
CA GLY A 36 7.71 -27.20 -3.45
C GLY A 36 8.53 -25.93 -3.40
N ALA A 37 9.20 -25.61 -4.50
CA ALA A 37 9.79 -24.30 -4.69
C ALA A 37 8.64 -23.30 -4.77
N SER A 38 8.29 -22.72 -3.62
CA SER A 38 7.38 -21.57 -3.55
C SER A 38 8.02 -20.45 -4.38
N ALA A 39 7.57 -20.34 -5.62
CA ALA A 39 7.87 -19.20 -6.47
C ALA A 39 7.35 -17.97 -5.72
N LYS A 40 8.28 -17.19 -5.13
CA LYS A 40 7.94 -15.89 -4.57
C LYS A 40 7.47 -15.03 -5.74
N THR A 41 6.16 -14.80 -5.82
CA THR A 41 5.59 -13.82 -6.73
C THR A 41 6.14 -12.46 -6.31
N THR A 42 7.15 -11.97 -7.03
CA THR A 42 7.67 -10.63 -6.83
C THR A 42 6.54 -9.64 -7.07
N ALA A 43 6.30 -8.74 -6.11
CA ALA A 43 5.29 -7.72 -6.24
C ALA A 43 5.57 -6.83 -7.48
N LYS A 44 4.52 -6.39 -8.16
CA LYS A 44 4.66 -5.49 -9.31
C LYS A 44 5.06 -4.11 -8.82
N VAL A 45 6.20 -3.60 -9.26
CA VAL A 45 6.69 -2.26 -8.93
C VAL A 45 6.33 -1.25 -10.05
N ALA A 46 6.11 0.02 -9.70
CA ALA A 46 5.87 1.11 -10.64
C ALA A 46 7.16 1.62 -11.30
N GLN A 47 7.05 2.43 -12.35
CA GLN A 47 8.19 3.16 -12.90
C GLN A 47 8.52 4.36 -12.01
N ARG A 48 9.81 4.66 -11.86
CA ARG A 48 10.36 5.73 -11.02
C ARG A 48 10.16 7.11 -11.64
N GLY A 49 9.50 8.01 -10.91
CA GLY A 49 9.36 9.43 -11.27
C GLY A 49 10.40 10.35 -10.64
N GLY A 50 10.92 9.99 -9.46
CA GLY A 50 11.88 10.77 -8.71
C GLY A 50 12.12 10.17 -7.32
N SER A 51 12.81 10.92 -6.45
CA SER A 51 13.03 10.55 -5.04
C SER A 51 12.70 11.73 -4.13
N ILE A 52 12.31 11.41 -2.90
CA ILE A 52 12.15 12.37 -1.80
C ILE A 52 12.88 11.85 -0.54
N GLY A 53 13.10 12.74 0.42
CA GLY A 53 13.76 12.46 1.71
C GLY A 53 15.08 13.20 1.88
N ALA A 54 15.93 13.20 0.84
CA ALA A 54 17.19 13.93 0.86
C ALA A 54 16.98 15.46 0.89
N SER A 55 17.96 16.19 1.45
CA SER A 55 17.93 17.66 1.49
C SER A 55 17.80 18.28 0.10
N GLY A 56 16.99 19.33 -0.01
CA GLY A 56 16.62 19.99 -1.26
C GLY A 56 15.62 19.23 -2.13
N SER A 57 15.08 18.10 -1.67
CA SER A 57 13.95 17.42 -2.33
C SER A 57 12.61 18.06 -1.94
N ALA A 58 11.50 17.62 -2.57
CA ALA A 58 10.17 18.17 -2.30
C ALA A 58 9.66 17.91 -0.86
N CYS A 59 10.22 16.91 -0.18
CA CYS A 59 9.97 16.60 1.23
C CYS A 59 11.29 16.10 1.84
N GLU A 60 11.91 16.88 2.72
CA GLU A 60 13.07 16.41 3.50
C GLU A 60 12.58 15.51 4.64
N LEU A 61 13.16 14.31 4.78
CA LEU A 61 12.67 13.25 5.68
C LEU A 61 13.85 12.39 6.20
N PRO A 62 13.73 11.76 7.39
CA PRO A 62 14.73 10.81 7.92
C PRO A 62 14.96 9.55 7.07
N VAL A 63 14.14 9.33 6.05
CA VAL A 63 14.28 8.24 5.06
C VAL A 63 14.18 8.78 3.65
N THR A 64 14.95 8.20 2.74
CA THR A 64 14.91 8.48 1.31
C THR A 64 14.30 7.30 0.56
N PHE A 65 13.39 7.58 -0.38
CA PHE A 65 12.75 6.58 -1.22
C PHE A 65 12.28 7.16 -2.57
N ASP A 66 11.94 6.27 -3.49
CA ASP A 66 11.46 6.64 -4.83
C ASP A 66 9.94 6.73 -4.92
N ILE A 67 9.45 7.75 -5.60
CA ILE A 67 8.04 7.92 -5.96
C ILE A 67 7.78 7.52 -7.41
N ALA A 68 6.54 7.11 -7.71
CA ALA A 68 6.15 6.67 -9.04
C ALA A 68 6.09 7.82 -10.06
N GLU A 69 6.20 7.48 -11.35
CA GLU A 69 6.07 8.45 -12.44
C GLU A 69 4.72 9.18 -12.39
N PHE A 70 4.74 10.50 -12.61
CA PHE A 70 3.60 11.43 -12.51
C PHE A 70 2.94 11.56 -11.12
N TRP A 71 3.49 10.95 -10.07
CA TRP A 71 3.11 11.29 -8.70
C TRP A 71 3.85 12.57 -8.27
N LYS A 72 3.23 13.39 -7.43
CA LYS A 72 3.81 14.67 -6.98
C LYS A 72 3.85 14.74 -5.47
N ALA A 73 5.05 14.89 -4.91
CA ALA A 73 5.27 15.11 -3.49
C ALA A 73 5.18 16.61 -3.16
N GLU A 74 4.59 16.92 -2.02
CA GLU A 74 4.51 18.25 -1.43
C GLU A 74 4.69 18.12 0.09
N ALA A 75 5.57 18.93 0.67
CA ALA A 75 5.78 18.97 2.12
C ALA A 75 4.53 19.54 2.81
N VAL A 76 4.20 18.98 3.96
CA VAL A 76 3.06 19.45 4.77
C VAL A 76 3.60 20.32 5.89
N ASP A 77 3.38 21.63 5.79
CA ASP A 77 3.73 22.59 6.83
C ASP A 77 2.65 22.59 7.93
N ALA A 78 3.00 22.06 9.10
CA ALA A 78 2.11 22.01 10.25
C ALA A 78 1.88 23.39 10.89
N GLU A 79 2.81 24.34 10.76
CA GLU A 79 2.65 25.72 11.24
C GLU A 79 1.72 26.52 10.30
N GLU A 80 1.83 26.33 8.98
CA GLU A 80 0.91 26.96 8.01
C GLU A 80 -0.53 26.45 8.19
N ALA A 81 -0.70 25.13 8.33
CA ALA A 81 -2.00 24.50 8.58
C ALA A 81 -2.63 24.92 9.92
N THR A 82 -1.83 25.18 10.95
CA THR A 82 -2.29 25.67 12.27
C THR A 82 -2.33 27.19 12.38
N GLY A 83 -2.15 27.94 11.28
CA GLY A 83 -2.33 29.39 11.22
C GLY A 83 -3.76 29.88 11.51
N ALA A 84 -4.71 28.96 11.69
CA ALA A 84 -6.05 29.25 12.21
C ALA A 84 -6.03 29.39 13.74
N THR A 85 -6.89 30.25 14.32
CA THR A 85 -6.95 30.47 15.78
C THR A 85 -8.18 29.84 16.42
N GLY A 86 -8.03 29.27 17.61
CA GLY A 86 -9.13 28.65 18.38
C GLY A 86 -9.52 27.28 17.82
N ASP A 87 -10.81 26.92 17.87
CA ASP A 87 -11.34 25.60 17.51
C ASP A 87 -10.91 25.08 16.12
N LEU A 88 -10.56 25.98 15.19
CA LEU A 88 -10.03 25.63 13.86
C LEU A 88 -8.57 25.13 13.88
N ALA A 89 -7.77 25.57 14.86
CA ALA A 89 -6.41 25.10 15.08
C ALA A 89 -6.42 23.64 15.56
N ASP A 90 -7.26 23.35 16.55
CA ASP A 90 -7.45 22.00 17.09
C ASP A 90 -7.95 21.01 16.02
N LEU A 91 -8.80 21.49 15.10
CA LEU A 91 -9.32 20.70 13.98
C LEU A 91 -8.26 20.46 12.89
N ALA A 92 -7.33 21.40 12.69
CA ALA A 92 -6.19 21.23 11.79
C ALA A 92 -5.15 20.27 12.37
N ASP A 93 -4.77 20.44 13.64
CA ASP A 93 -3.84 19.54 14.35
C ASP A 93 -4.39 18.10 14.39
N ALA A 94 -5.70 17.93 14.62
CA ALA A 94 -6.37 16.63 14.58
C ALA A 94 -6.46 16.00 13.17
N PHE A 95 -6.23 16.76 12.09
CA PHE A 95 -6.09 16.22 10.73
C PHE A 95 -4.63 15.87 10.39
N LEU A 96 -3.68 16.58 11.01
CA LEU A 96 -2.25 16.38 10.81
C LEU A 96 -1.64 15.28 11.68
N ARG A 97 -2.29 14.89 12.79
CA ARG A 97 -1.83 13.81 13.67
C ARG A 97 -2.62 12.53 13.46
N GLN A 98 -1.92 11.40 13.44
CA GLN A 98 -2.53 10.07 13.51
C GLN A 98 -1.71 9.19 14.47
N GLY A 99 -2.27 8.94 15.66
CA GLY A 99 -1.57 8.23 16.73
C GLY A 99 -0.33 9.01 17.20
N PRO A 100 0.87 8.40 17.23
CA PRO A 100 2.08 9.03 17.74
C PRO A 100 2.86 9.85 16.69
N VAL A 101 2.33 9.99 15.46
CA VAL A 101 3.02 10.63 14.32
C VAL A 101 2.21 11.78 13.70
N THR A 102 2.93 12.71 13.08
CA THR A 102 2.40 13.90 12.39
C THR A 102 2.73 13.81 10.89
N MET A 103 1.82 14.21 10.02
CA MET A 103 2.02 14.20 8.57
C MET A 103 3.09 15.23 8.16
N ALA A 104 4.10 14.77 7.42
CA ALA A 104 5.23 15.59 6.97
C ALA A 104 5.26 15.76 5.43
N CYS A 105 4.65 14.85 4.68
CA CYS A 105 4.64 14.88 3.22
C CYS A 105 3.39 14.19 2.68
N GLU A 106 2.78 14.75 1.65
CA GLU A 106 1.73 14.11 0.87
C GLU A 106 2.22 13.90 -0.57
N VAL A 107 2.07 12.68 -1.09
CA VAL A 107 2.40 12.36 -2.49
C VAL A 107 1.11 12.08 -3.25
N ASP A 108 0.69 13.05 -4.06
CA ASP A 108 -0.56 13.02 -4.84
C ASP A 108 -0.44 12.13 -6.08
N ALA A 109 -1.35 11.15 -6.18
CA ALA A 109 -1.47 10.22 -7.29
C ALA A 109 -2.39 10.74 -8.43
N LYS A 110 -3.14 11.83 -8.22
CA LYS A 110 -4.05 12.44 -9.21
C LYS A 110 -3.38 12.79 -10.54
N PRO A 111 -2.15 13.33 -10.61
CA PRO A 111 -1.51 13.64 -11.89
C PRO A 111 -1.10 12.37 -12.67
N ALA A 112 -1.05 11.20 -12.01
CA ALA A 112 -0.91 9.88 -12.64
C ALA A 112 -2.26 9.21 -12.98
N GLY A 113 -3.39 9.90 -12.80
CA GLY A 113 -4.73 9.37 -13.07
C GLY A 113 -5.27 8.42 -12.00
N LYS A 114 -4.90 8.63 -10.73
CA LYS A 114 -5.37 7.86 -9.57
C LYS A 114 -6.01 8.73 -8.49
N ILE A 115 -6.97 8.21 -7.75
CA ILE A 115 -7.66 8.94 -6.69
C ILE A 115 -7.20 8.38 -5.34
N GLY A 116 -6.12 8.95 -4.83
CA GLY A 116 -5.52 8.59 -3.55
C GLY A 116 -4.13 9.22 -3.39
N PHE A 117 -3.47 8.84 -2.31
CA PHE A 117 -2.21 9.44 -1.88
C PHE A 117 -1.31 8.40 -1.20
N LEU A 118 0.00 8.62 -1.28
CA LEU A 118 0.97 8.06 -0.34
C LEU A 118 1.35 9.18 0.62
N ARG A 119 0.98 9.06 1.90
CA ARG A 119 1.32 10.02 2.96
C ARG A 119 2.52 9.53 3.75
N VAL A 120 3.40 10.46 4.11
CA VAL A 120 4.52 10.21 5.02
C VAL A 120 4.26 10.93 6.33
N TRP A 121 4.38 10.19 7.42
CA TRP A 121 4.22 10.69 8.78
C TRP A 121 5.53 10.47 9.54
N THR A 122 5.91 11.43 10.38
CA THR A 122 7.11 11.37 11.24
C THR A 122 6.70 11.50 12.71
N GLY A 123 7.49 10.91 13.60
CA GLY A 123 7.34 11.06 15.05
C GLY A 123 8.65 11.44 15.71
N GLU A 124 8.59 11.80 16.99
CA GLU A 124 9.77 12.13 17.79
C GLU A 124 10.70 10.90 17.99
N PRO A 125 12.03 11.10 18.19
CA PRO A 125 12.94 10.05 18.59
C PRO A 125 12.52 9.33 19.89
N GLY A 126 12.65 8.00 19.92
CA GLY A 126 12.34 7.20 21.11
C GLY A 126 12.59 5.71 20.91
N ASP A 127 12.33 4.92 21.97
CA ASP A 127 12.55 3.47 22.00
C ASP A 127 11.37 2.64 21.44
N THR A 128 10.30 3.29 20.97
CA THR A 128 9.11 2.62 20.44
C THR A 128 9.42 1.95 19.10
N ASP A 129 9.18 0.64 19.00
CA ASP A 129 9.44 -0.10 17.76
C ASP A 129 8.40 0.19 16.65
N ALA A 130 8.77 -0.12 15.41
CA ALA A 130 7.93 0.13 14.24
C ALA A 130 6.56 -0.57 14.26
N ARG A 131 6.41 -1.69 15.00
CA ARG A 131 5.13 -2.37 15.13
C ARG A 131 4.22 -1.61 16.10
N ALA A 132 4.74 -1.24 17.26
CA ALA A 132 3.99 -0.45 18.25
C ALA A 132 3.50 0.88 17.66
N VAL A 133 4.36 1.56 16.87
CA VAL A 133 3.97 2.78 16.12
C VAL A 133 2.77 2.52 15.20
N LEU A 134 2.75 1.41 14.45
CA LEU A 134 1.59 1.08 13.60
C LEU A 134 0.35 0.66 14.39
N GLU A 135 0.52 -0.02 15.52
CA GLU A 135 -0.61 -0.40 16.38
C GLU A 135 -1.33 0.86 16.92
N ASP A 136 -0.58 1.87 17.36
CA ASP A 136 -1.15 3.16 17.78
C ASP A 136 -1.69 4.00 16.60
N PHE A 137 -1.01 3.98 15.44
CA PHE A 137 -1.44 4.67 14.21
C PHE A 137 -2.78 4.14 13.68
N VAL A 138 -2.96 2.82 13.67
CA VAL A 138 -4.21 2.16 13.24
C VAL A 138 -5.29 2.31 14.31
N ALA A 139 -4.95 2.28 15.60
CA ALA A 139 -5.91 2.51 16.68
C ALA A 139 -6.48 3.94 16.71
N ALA A 140 -5.73 4.93 16.21
CA ALA A 140 -6.19 6.30 16.04
C ALA A 140 -7.15 6.49 14.86
N GLU A 141 -7.20 5.56 13.90
CA GLU A 141 -8.03 5.69 12.70
C GLU A 141 -9.47 5.19 12.92
N ARG A 142 -10.43 6.09 12.75
CA ARG A 142 -11.85 5.79 12.98
C ARG A 142 -12.36 4.80 11.94
N GLY A 143 -12.96 3.72 12.41
CA GLY A 143 -13.49 2.66 11.55
C GLY A 143 -12.42 1.68 11.05
N ALA A 144 -11.16 1.79 11.51
CA ALA A 144 -10.13 0.80 11.22
C ALA A 144 -10.45 -0.55 11.88
N SER A 145 -10.26 -1.63 11.12
CA SER A 145 -10.47 -3.00 11.62
C SER A 145 -9.68 -4.04 10.81
N GLY A 146 -9.62 -5.28 11.33
CA GLY A 146 -9.05 -6.42 10.61
C GLY A 146 -7.54 -6.38 10.38
N ALA A 147 -6.81 -5.55 11.12
CA ALA A 147 -5.38 -5.29 10.94
C ALA A 147 -4.51 -6.55 11.02
N ARG A 148 -3.60 -6.70 10.05
CA ARG A 148 -2.64 -7.80 9.94
C ARG A 148 -1.24 -7.22 9.79
N TYR A 149 -0.38 -7.53 10.74
CA TYR A 149 0.97 -6.98 10.83
C TYR A 149 2.00 -8.02 10.41
N SER A 150 2.99 -7.64 9.60
CA SER A 150 4.09 -8.49 9.17
C SER A 150 5.42 -7.75 9.21
N THR A 151 6.51 -8.45 9.54
CA THR A 151 7.87 -7.91 9.43
C THR A 151 8.32 -7.97 7.97
N VAL A 152 8.78 -6.84 7.43
CA VAL A 152 9.21 -6.72 6.04
C VAL A 152 10.61 -6.11 5.95
N LYS A 153 11.27 -6.35 4.81
CA LYS A 153 12.45 -5.59 4.43
C LYS A 153 12.02 -4.49 3.47
N ALA A 154 12.30 -3.25 3.84
CA ALA A 154 12.04 -2.06 3.05
C ALA A 154 13.39 -1.47 2.63
N GLY A 155 13.72 -1.60 1.33
CA GLY A 155 15.07 -1.39 0.79
C GLY A 155 16.15 -2.12 1.59
N ASP A 156 16.94 -1.39 2.38
CA ASP A 156 17.95 -1.96 3.29
C ASP A 156 17.52 -2.02 4.77
N ILE A 157 16.46 -1.32 5.17
CA ILE A 157 15.90 -1.29 6.53
C ILE A 157 14.95 -2.48 6.79
N THR A 158 14.82 -2.89 8.05
CA THR A 158 13.74 -3.79 8.52
C THR A 158 12.61 -2.95 9.11
N GLY A 159 11.38 -3.17 8.65
CA GLY A 159 10.19 -2.46 9.10
C GLY A 159 9.05 -3.41 9.46
N THR A 160 7.92 -2.82 9.88
CA THR A 160 6.64 -3.53 10.00
C THR A 160 5.67 -2.98 8.98
N GLU A 161 4.95 -3.86 8.30
CA GLU A 161 3.87 -3.54 7.36
C GLU A 161 2.54 -4.01 7.94
N VAL A 162 1.50 -3.18 7.80
CA VAL A 162 0.13 -3.50 8.19
C VAL A 162 -0.83 -3.40 7.00
N GLU A 163 -1.60 -4.47 6.79
CA GLU A 163 -2.80 -4.45 5.95
C GLU A 163 -4.03 -4.35 6.85
N TYR A 164 -4.96 -3.45 6.57
CA TYR A 164 -6.21 -3.30 7.31
C TYR A 164 -7.32 -2.77 6.42
N VAL A 165 -8.52 -2.61 6.98
CA VAL A 165 -9.64 -1.96 6.30
C VAL A 165 -10.20 -0.82 7.14
N THR A 166 -10.72 0.21 6.48
CA THR A 166 -11.41 1.35 7.10
C THR A 166 -12.84 1.39 6.59
N THR A 167 -13.81 1.57 7.50
CA THR A 167 -15.23 1.68 7.16
C THR A 167 -15.70 3.12 7.39
N SER A 168 -16.18 3.76 6.33
CA SER A 168 -16.81 5.09 6.39
C SER A 168 -18.30 4.94 6.71
N GLU A 169 -18.72 5.30 7.92
CA GLU A 169 -20.14 5.29 8.30
C GLU A 169 -21.00 6.22 7.43
N LEU A 170 -20.41 7.28 6.86
CA LEU A 170 -21.12 8.24 6.00
C LEU A 170 -21.40 7.69 4.59
N LEU A 171 -20.53 6.81 4.08
CA LEU A 171 -20.65 6.23 2.75
C LEU A 171 -21.18 4.78 2.77
N GLU A 172 -21.24 4.16 3.96
CA GLU A 172 -21.46 2.71 4.18
C GLU A 172 -20.45 1.82 3.42
N GLU A 173 -19.31 2.39 3.03
CA GLU A 173 -18.26 1.74 2.24
C GLU A 173 -17.06 1.35 3.11
N THR A 174 -16.44 0.22 2.75
CA THR A 174 -15.22 -0.28 3.39
C THR A 174 -14.10 -0.37 2.35
N LYS A 175 -12.95 0.23 2.64
CA LYS A 175 -11.77 0.21 1.76
C LYS A 175 -10.57 -0.43 2.44
N LYS A 176 -9.65 -0.96 1.63
CA LYS A 176 -8.35 -1.44 2.09
C LYS A 176 -7.38 -0.27 2.25
N GLU A 177 -6.51 -0.38 3.25
CA GLU A 177 -5.37 0.51 3.48
C GLU A 177 -4.10 -0.33 3.66
N HIS A 178 -2.94 0.24 3.35
CA HIS A 178 -1.62 -0.37 3.65
C HIS A 178 -0.70 0.68 4.26
N ALA A 179 -0.04 0.35 5.37
CA ALA A 179 0.99 1.21 5.95
C ALA A 179 2.27 0.43 6.30
N LEU A 180 3.42 1.08 6.11
CA LEU A 180 4.74 0.61 6.48
C LEU A 180 5.33 1.57 7.51
N ALA A 181 5.85 1.05 8.62
CA ALA A 181 6.67 1.81 9.55
C ALA A 181 8.11 1.30 9.59
N VAL A 182 9.03 2.25 9.76
CA VAL A 182 10.44 2.02 10.08
C VAL A 182 10.87 2.98 11.20
N THR A 183 11.89 2.61 11.96
CA THR A 183 12.49 3.45 13.00
C THR A 183 13.85 3.98 12.52
N THR A 184 14.07 5.29 12.66
CA THR A 184 15.36 5.95 12.38
C THR A 184 15.92 6.58 13.66
N PRO A 185 17.20 7.03 13.70
CA PRO A 185 17.73 7.79 14.82
C PRO A 185 16.99 9.11 15.09
N GLU A 186 16.31 9.66 14.09
CA GLU A 186 15.51 10.89 14.17
C GLU A 186 14.03 10.63 14.50
N GLY A 187 13.65 9.37 14.74
CA GLY A 187 12.29 8.95 15.06
C GLY A 187 11.67 7.98 14.05
N PRO A 188 10.43 7.53 14.30
CA PRO A 188 9.72 6.66 13.39
C PRO A 188 9.22 7.40 12.15
N VAL A 189 9.17 6.68 11.02
CA VAL A 189 8.54 7.14 9.78
C VAL A 189 7.49 6.12 9.34
N VAL A 190 6.28 6.59 9.04
CA VAL A 190 5.17 5.79 8.52
C VAL A 190 4.86 6.22 7.08
N LEU A 191 4.87 5.28 6.14
CA LEU A 191 4.36 5.44 4.78
C LEU A 191 2.96 4.82 4.72
N HIS A 192 1.92 5.64 4.57
CA HIS A 192 0.52 5.20 4.48
C HIS A 192 -0.01 5.38 3.05
N LEU A 193 -0.31 4.28 2.35
CA LEU A 193 -1.05 4.30 1.09
C LEU A 193 -2.55 4.22 1.38
N GLY A 194 -3.29 5.23 0.94
CA GLY A 194 -4.75 5.24 0.99
C GLY A 194 -5.41 5.66 -0.32
N GLY A 195 -6.35 4.84 -0.80
CA GLY A 195 -7.20 5.12 -1.96
C GLY A 195 -8.54 5.76 -1.59
N MET A 196 -9.27 6.22 -2.61
CA MET A 196 -10.69 6.58 -2.49
C MET A 196 -11.54 5.35 -2.12
N ASP A 197 -11.25 4.21 -2.74
CA ASP A 197 -11.90 2.92 -2.51
C ASP A 197 -10.86 1.77 -2.62
N THR A 198 -11.31 0.52 -2.45
CA THR A 198 -10.44 -0.67 -2.55
C THR A 198 -9.80 -0.84 -3.94
N ALA A 199 -10.48 -0.48 -5.03
CA ALA A 199 -9.97 -0.66 -6.38
C ALA A 199 -8.91 0.40 -6.72
N GLU A 200 -9.10 1.65 -6.31
CA GLU A 200 -8.07 2.68 -6.42
C GLU A 200 -6.86 2.35 -5.53
N HIS A 201 -7.08 1.87 -4.31
CA HIS A 201 -5.99 1.35 -3.44
C HIS A 201 -5.16 0.26 -4.12
N GLU A 202 -5.82 -0.81 -4.58
CA GLU A 202 -5.16 -1.94 -5.26
C GLU A 202 -4.43 -1.50 -6.53
N ALA A 203 -4.97 -0.54 -7.27
CA ALA A 203 -4.34 0.01 -8.47
C ALA A 203 -3.08 0.85 -8.18
N MET A 204 -2.93 1.36 -6.95
CA MET A 204 -1.77 2.14 -6.50
C MET A 204 -0.70 1.32 -5.76
N LEU A 205 -0.99 0.07 -5.35
CA LEU A 205 0.00 -0.82 -4.72
C LEU A 205 1.38 -0.84 -5.41
N PRO A 206 1.51 -0.81 -6.76
CA PRO A 206 2.81 -0.75 -7.40
C PRO A 206 3.67 0.48 -7.08
N ALA A 207 3.05 1.62 -6.76
CA ALA A 207 3.77 2.83 -6.34
C ALA A 207 4.24 2.72 -4.88
N TYR A 208 3.41 2.14 -4.01
CA TYR A 208 3.78 1.82 -2.63
C TYR A 208 4.90 0.75 -2.56
N GLU A 209 4.86 -0.27 -3.42
CA GLU A 209 5.95 -1.26 -3.55
C GLU A 209 7.25 -0.63 -4.10
N LEU A 210 7.17 0.39 -4.94
CA LEU A 210 8.36 1.17 -5.34
C LEU A 210 8.96 1.90 -4.13
N ALA A 211 8.14 2.64 -3.38
CA ALA A 211 8.59 3.33 -2.17
C ALA A 211 9.21 2.34 -1.16
N LYS A 212 8.48 1.28 -0.79
CA LYS A 212 8.95 0.23 0.12
C LYS A 212 10.26 -0.43 -0.35
N SER A 213 10.38 -0.78 -1.64
CA SER A 213 11.58 -1.49 -2.13
C SER A 213 12.81 -0.61 -2.30
N THR A 214 12.66 0.72 -2.30
CA THR A 214 13.75 1.69 -2.46
C THR A 214 14.08 2.47 -1.18
N LEU A 215 13.30 2.28 -0.12
CA LEU A 215 13.43 2.98 1.16
C LEU A 215 14.72 2.64 1.89
N HIS A 216 15.46 3.68 2.28
CA HIS A 216 16.68 3.61 3.07
C HIS A 216 16.75 4.82 4.01
N THR A 217 17.57 4.76 5.06
CA THR A 217 17.79 5.93 5.95
C THR A 217 18.45 7.05 5.17
N THR A 218 17.98 8.29 5.34
CA THR A 218 18.68 9.45 4.79
C THR A 218 20.05 9.58 5.47
N ALA A 219 21.09 9.87 4.70
CA ALA A 219 22.40 10.16 5.26
C ALA A 219 22.44 11.61 5.76
N GLY A 220 22.62 11.79 7.06
CA GLY A 220 22.92 13.10 7.69
C GLY A 220 24.38 13.54 7.52
#